data_AF-A0A7Y7DG66-F1
#
_entry.id   AF-A0A7Y7DG66-F1
#
_cell.length_a   1.000
_cell.length_b   1.000
_cell.length_c   1.000
_cell.angle_alpha   90.00
_cell.angle_beta   90.00
_cell.angle_gamma   90.00
#
_symmetry.space_group_name_H-M   'P 1'
#
loop_
_entity.id
_entity.type
_entity.pdbx_description
1 polymer ?
#
loop_
_entity_poly.entity_id
_entity_poly.type
_entity_poly.pdbx_seq_one_letter_code
_entity_poly.pdbx_strand_id
1 'polypeptide(L)'
;MKLFVVLAFLLFPIIANSQTVCSSESRDRLEKALDLLEDLGSERLTINELVVEIGKHFQGTPYVEKTLEIPGPEQLVIDLQGVDCTTYLETVVTLARMAAEEKHDFETFEKELENLRYRNGKNEGYASRLHYFSDWIAVNQDKGILKDITKEIGGIPYENHPTFMTENPQFYPQLSNRENVEQLQNIEASIRLRDYFFIPKEKISELENLIQSGDLIAITTSISNLDMVHVGFAVEQNGRIHLMHASSANQEVEISEKSLHDYLAGNRSQSGIMVARLIPPTTN
;
A
#
# COMPACT_ATOMS: atom_id res chain seq x y z
N MET A 1 0.09 -63.97 -26.45
CA MET A 1 0.04 -62.52 -26.71
C MET A 1 0.29 -61.79 -25.40
N LYS A 2 1.44 -61.12 -25.24
CA LYS A 2 1.75 -60.32 -24.05
C LYS A 2 1.14 -58.93 -24.24
N LEU A 3 0.23 -58.56 -23.35
CA LEU A 3 -0.45 -57.27 -23.34
C LEU A 3 0.49 -56.24 -22.69
N PHE A 4 1.01 -55.30 -23.48
CA PHE A 4 1.79 -54.17 -22.97
C PHE A 4 0.83 -53.13 -22.38
N VAL A 5 0.90 -52.93 -21.07
CA VAL A 5 0.25 -51.81 -20.38
C VAL A 5 1.21 -50.62 -20.48
N VAL A 6 0.85 -49.63 -21.30
CA VAL A 6 1.56 -48.35 -21.37
C VAL A 6 1.02 -47.46 -20.25
N LEU A 7 1.87 -47.22 -19.24
CA LEU A 7 1.58 -46.30 -18.14
C LEU A 7 1.76 -44.86 -18.66
N ALA A 8 0.68 -44.13 -18.85
CA ALA A 8 0.73 -42.71 -19.19
C ALA A 8 1.08 -41.90 -17.95
N PHE A 9 2.31 -41.38 -17.86
CA PHE A 9 2.68 -40.39 -16.87
C PHE A 9 1.98 -39.06 -17.21
N LEU A 10 0.95 -38.72 -16.44
CA LEU A 10 0.38 -37.37 -16.42
C LEU A 10 1.42 -36.44 -15.78
N LEU A 11 2.16 -35.71 -16.62
CA LEU A 11 2.94 -34.55 -16.20
C LEU A 11 1.96 -33.48 -15.71
N PHE A 12 1.80 -33.37 -14.40
CA PHE A 12 1.18 -32.18 -13.81
C PHE A 12 2.06 -30.98 -14.18
N PRO A 13 1.50 -29.91 -14.76
CA PRO A 13 2.24 -28.67 -14.92
C PRO A 13 2.62 -28.18 -13.52
N ILE A 14 3.93 -28.11 -13.28
CA ILE A 14 4.49 -27.36 -12.15
C ILE A 14 3.99 -25.93 -12.38
N ILE A 15 3.05 -25.48 -11.56
CA ILE A 15 2.62 -24.08 -11.54
C ILE A 15 3.89 -23.31 -11.21
N ALA A 16 4.39 -22.54 -12.17
CA ALA A 16 5.48 -21.62 -11.94
C ALA A 16 5.00 -20.63 -10.88
N ASN A 17 5.51 -20.75 -9.66
CA ASN A 17 5.44 -19.63 -8.73
C ASN A 17 6.13 -18.47 -9.43
N SER A 18 5.40 -17.37 -9.65
CA SER A 18 6.02 -16.13 -10.11
C SER A 18 7.12 -15.79 -9.11
N GLN A 19 8.37 -15.86 -9.54
CA GLN A 19 9.51 -15.66 -8.65
C GLN A 19 9.51 -14.20 -8.20
N THR A 20 9.57 -13.97 -6.89
CA THR A 20 9.75 -12.63 -6.33
C THR A 20 11.02 -12.01 -6.87
N VAL A 21 10.94 -10.73 -7.25
CA VAL A 21 12.08 -9.94 -7.71
C VAL A 21 12.57 -9.10 -6.55
N CYS A 22 13.73 -9.47 -6.01
CA CYS A 22 14.40 -8.77 -4.92
C CYS A 22 15.91 -8.82 -5.19
N SER A 23 16.57 -7.66 -5.32
CA SER A 23 18.03 -7.61 -5.46
C SER A 23 18.71 -8.03 -4.15
N SER A 24 20.00 -8.38 -4.20
CA SER A 24 20.81 -8.61 -2.99
C SER A 24 20.78 -7.41 -2.04
N GLU A 25 20.85 -6.20 -2.57
CA GLU A 25 20.88 -4.97 -1.81
C GLU A 25 19.52 -4.68 -1.15
N SER A 26 18.42 -4.94 -1.86
CA SER A 26 17.08 -4.85 -1.27
C SER A 26 16.84 -5.95 -0.24
N ARG A 27 17.37 -7.16 -0.48
CA ARG A 27 17.33 -8.26 0.48
C ARG A 27 18.06 -7.89 1.77
N ASP A 28 19.29 -7.40 1.68
CA ASP A 28 20.08 -6.99 2.85
C ASP A 28 19.41 -5.87 3.66
N ARG A 29 18.69 -4.96 2.99
CA ARG A 29 17.90 -3.91 3.67
C ARG A 29 16.66 -4.47 4.36
N LEU A 30 15.99 -5.43 3.73
CA LEU A 30 14.84 -6.10 4.33
C LEU A 30 15.28 -6.92 5.55
N GLU A 31 16.37 -7.68 5.47
CA GLU A 31 16.89 -8.45 6.62
C GLU A 31 17.15 -7.55 7.83
N LYS A 32 17.74 -6.37 7.63
CA LYS A 32 17.92 -5.39 8.72
C LYS A 32 16.61 -4.90 9.32
N ALA A 33 15.57 -4.75 8.49
CA ALA A 33 14.24 -4.36 8.96
C ALA A 33 13.52 -5.53 9.66
N LEU A 34 13.83 -6.77 9.29
CA LEU A 34 13.33 -7.97 9.95
C LEU A 34 14.01 -8.21 11.30
N ASP A 35 15.33 -7.99 11.40
CA ASP A 35 16.09 -8.02 12.66
C ASP A 35 15.50 -7.04 13.69
N LEU A 36 15.07 -5.84 13.24
CA LEU A 36 14.40 -4.86 14.09
C LEU A 36 13.10 -5.41 14.71
N LEU A 37 12.37 -6.29 14.02
CA LEU A 37 11.11 -6.81 14.52
C LEU A 37 11.30 -7.74 15.74
N GLU A 38 12.45 -8.40 15.86
CA GLU A 38 12.78 -9.22 17.03
C GLU A 38 12.79 -8.39 18.32
N ASP A 39 13.41 -7.20 18.26
CA ASP A 39 13.45 -6.27 19.38
C ASP A 39 12.04 -5.72 19.68
N LEU A 40 11.32 -5.25 18.66
CA LEU A 40 9.99 -4.63 18.81
C LEU A 40 8.92 -5.61 19.30
N GLY A 41 8.97 -6.88 18.90
CA GLY A 41 8.03 -7.91 19.36
C GLY A 41 8.08 -8.12 20.88
N SER A 42 9.24 -7.88 21.49
CA SER A 42 9.42 -8.02 22.94
C SER A 42 8.81 -6.87 23.76
N GLU A 43 8.57 -5.71 23.14
CA GLU A 43 8.18 -4.46 23.82
C GLU A 43 6.67 -4.32 24.06
N ARG A 44 5.84 -5.26 23.57
CA ARG A 44 4.36 -5.24 23.66
C ARG A 44 3.73 -3.95 23.11
N LEU A 45 4.28 -3.42 22.03
CA LEU A 45 3.75 -2.26 21.32
C LEU A 45 2.39 -2.57 20.68
N THR A 46 1.53 -1.56 20.59
CA THR A 46 0.32 -1.63 19.77
C THR A 46 0.67 -1.63 18.28
N ILE A 47 -0.25 -2.09 17.42
CA ILE A 47 -0.04 -2.10 15.96
C ILE A 47 0.29 -0.71 15.40
N ASN A 48 -0.31 0.35 15.96
CA ASN A 48 -0.05 1.73 15.56
C ASN A 48 1.34 2.21 15.99
N GLU A 49 1.80 1.83 17.19
CA GLU A 49 3.16 2.12 17.64
C GLU A 49 4.20 1.38 16.79
N LEU A 50 3.93 0.12 16.42
CA LEU A 50 4.77 -0.64 15.47
C LEU A 50 4.89 0.07 14.12
N VAL A 51 3.77 0.56 13.55
CA VAL A 51 3.80 1.35 12.31
C VAL A 51 4.69 2.58 12.44
N VAL A 52 4.62 3.30 13.56
CA VAL A 52 5.42 4.51 13.77
C VAL A 52 6.91 4.19 13.88
N GLU A 53 7.29 3.21 14.70
CA GLU A 53 8.70 2.88 14.92
C GLU A 53 9.34 2.25 13.67
N ILE A 54 8.64 1.32 13.01
CA ILE A 54 9.09 0.74 11.75
C ILE A 54 9.14 1.82 10.66
N GLY A 55 8.12 2.67 10.56
CA GLY A 55 8.09 3.73 9.56
C GLY A 55 9.25 4.71 9.71
N LYS A 56 9.65 5.06 10.95
CA LYS A 56 10.83 5.89 11.23
C LYS A 56 12.15 5.21 10.83
N HIS A 57 12.25 3.89 10.93
CA HIS A 57 13.46 3.15 10.53
C HIS A 57 13.84 3.41 9.05
N PHE A 58 12.86 3.66 8.19
CA PHE A 58 13.09 3.94 6.77
C PHE A 58 13.40 5.41 6.47
N GLN A 59 13.43 6.33 7.44
CA GLN A 59 13.77 7.73 7.19
C GLN A 59 15.12 7.88 6.47
N GLY A 60 15.17 8.76 5.47
CA GLY A 60 16.32 8.94 4.58
C GLY A 60 16.43 7.90 3.46
N THR A 61 15.51 6.93 3.36
CA THR A 61 15.45 6.02 2.21
C THR A 61 15.10 6.83 0.96
N PRO A 62 15.87 6.71 -0.15
CA PRO A 62 15.62 7.50 -1.36
C PRO A 62 14.22 7.30 -1.95
N TYR A 63 13.64 8.38 -2.46
CA TYR A 63 12.43 8.31 -3.26
C TYR A 63 12.75 7.81 -4.68
N VAL A 64 12.11 6.72 -5.10
CA VAL A 64 12.22 6.20 -6.47
C VAL A 64 10.84 5.77 -6.96
N GLU A 65 10.37 6.37 -8.05
CA GLU A 65 9.09 6.00 -8.66
C GLU A 65 9.23 4.81 -9.62
N LYS A 66 8.12 4.10 -9.86
CA LYS A 66 8.01 3.03 -10.86
C LYS A 66 8.93 1.83 -10.61
N THR A 67 9.34 1.59 -9.37
CA THR A 67 10.16 0.43 -8.98
C THR A 67 9.47 -0.90 -9.26
N LEU A 68 8.13 -0.91 -9.28
CA LEU A 68 7.32 -2.08 -9.60
C LEU A 68 7.11 -2.30 -11.11
N GLU A 69 7.52 -1.36 -11.97
CA GLU A 69 7.24 -1.38 -13.41
C GLU A 69 8.36 -2.06 -14.21
N ILE A 70 8.61 -3.33 -13.88
CA ILE A 70 9.63 -4.13 -14.57
C ILE A 70 9.10 -4.77 -15.87
N PRO A 71 9.96 -5.02 -16.87
CA PRO A 71 9.56 -5.71 -18.10
C PRO A 71 9.11 -7.15 -17.83
N GLY A 72 8.04 -7.58 -18.52
CA GLY A 72 7.57 -8.97 -18.49
C GLY A 72 6.20 -9.12 -17.81
N PRO A 73 5.83 -10.36 -17.43
CA PRO A 73 4.66 -10.61 -16.59
C PRO A 73 4.77 -9.89 -15.25
N GLU A 74 3.63 -9.59 -14.62
CA GLU A 74 3.62 -9.04 -13.26
C GLU A 74 4.32 -9.98 -12.28
N GLN A 75 5.21 -9.44 -11.43
CA GLN A 75 5.92 -10.18 -10.40
C GLN A 75 5.81 -9.43 -9.06
N LEU A 76 5.91 -10.15 -7.94
CA LEU A 76 6.07 -9.51 -6.65
C LEU A 76 7.47 -8.87 -6.60
N VAL A 77 7.55 -7.54 -6.62
CA VAL A 77 8.82 -6.81 -6.53
C VAL A 77 9.02 -6.26 -5.11
N ILE A 78 10.18 -6.53 -4.52
CA ILE A 78 10.64 -5.96 -3.25
C ILE A 78 11.88 -5.10 -3.55
N ASP A 79 11.69 -3.78 -3.58
CA ASP A 79 12.78 -2.82 -3.73
C ASP A 79 12.83 -1.88 -2.54
N LEU A 80 13.88 -2.01 -1.72
CA LEU A 80 14.13 -1.15 -0.56
C LEU A 80 15.36 -0.25 -0.76
N GLN A 81 15.99 -0.29 -1.94
CA GLN A 81 17.04 0.67 -2.29
C GLN A 81 16.45 2.07 -2.53
N GLY A 82 15.21 2.11 -3.00
CA GLY A 82 14.39 3.30 -3.07
C GLY A 82 12.91 2.93 -3.15
N VAL A 83 12.06 3.79 -2.59
CA VAL A 83 10.63 3.55 -2.46
C VAL A 83 9.85 4.76 -2.96
N ASP A 84 8.65 4.54 -3.47
CA ASP A 84 7.64 5.58 -3.62
C ASP A 84 6.70 5.62 -2.40
N CYS A 85 5.72 6.51 -2.39
CA CYS A 85 4.82 6.64 -1.25
C CYS A 85 4.01 5.37 -0.98
N THR A 86 3.61 4.62 -2.01
CA THR A 86 2.78 3.42 -1.85
C THR A 86 3.63 2.23 -1.42
N THR A 87 4.77 2.01 -2.07
CA THR A 87 5.67 0.89 -1.74
C THR A 87 6.31 1.07 -0.35
N TYR A 88 6.57 2.31 0.07
CA TYR A 88 6.93 2.61 1.45
C TYR A 88 5.82 2.21 2.42
N LEU A 89 4.59 2.68 2.18
CA LEU A 89 3.43 2.38 3.02
C LEU A 89 3.19 0.87 3.12
N GLU A 90 3.19 0.16 2.00
CA GLU A 90 2.99 -1.29 1.95
C GLU A 90 4.08 -2.06 2.70
N THR A 91 5.33 -1.61 2.60
CA THR A 91 6.46 -2.21 3.35
C THR A 91 6.23 -2.07 4.85
N VAL A 92 5.90 -0.87 5.32
CA VAL A 92 5.68 -0.61 6.75
C VAL A 92 4.47 -1.36 7.28
N VAL A 93 3.36 -1.39 6.53
CA VAL A 93 2.16 -2.16 6.91
C VAL A 93 2.48 -3.65 7.03
N THR A 94 3.20 -4.21 6.05
CA THR A 94 3.62 -5.62 6.05
C THR A 94 4.45 -5.94 7.28
N LEU A 95 5.51 -5.16 7.55
CA LEU A 95 6.40 -5.36 8.69
C LEU A 95 5.68 -5.20 10.04
N ALA A 96 4.82 -4.19 10.18
CA ALA A 96 4.07 -3.96 11.42
C ALA A 96 3.12 -5.13 11.74
N ARG A 97 2.48 -5.71 10.72
CA ARG A 97 1.65 -6.91 10.89
C ARG A 97 2.48 -8.12 11.28
N MET A 98 3.62 -8.33 10.63
CA MET A 98 4.53 -9.42 10.95
C MET A 98 5.05 -9.32 12.40
N ALA A 99 5.46 -8.12 12.83
CA ALA A 99 5.89 -7.88 14.21
C ALA A 99 4.78 -8.19 15.23
N ALA A 100 3.53 -7.81 14.94
CA ALA A 100 2.39 -8.13 15.81
C ALA A 100 2.06 -9.63 15.88
N GLU A 101 2.51 -10.42 14.90
CA GLU A 101 2.40 -11.89 14.89
C GLU A 101 3.71 -12.59 15.30
N GLU A 102 4.71 -11.84 15.77
CA GLU A 102 6.05 -12.33 16.16
C GLU A 102 6.78 -13.07 15.01
N LYS A 103 6.52 -12.68 13.76
CA LYS A 103 7.20 -13.22 12.56
C LYS A 103 8.25 -12.25 12.05
N HIS A 104 9.39 -12.77 11.61
CA HIS A 104 10.56 -11.98 11.19
C HIS A 104 11.34 -12.67 10.06
N ASP A 105 10.71 -13.56 9.28
CA ASP A 105 11.33 -14.21 8.14
C ASP A 105 10.87 -13.62 6.79
N PHE A 106 11.72 -13.74 5.79
CA PHE A 106 11.47 -13.19 4.46
C PHE A 106 10.28 -13.85 3.75
N GLU A 107 10.13 -15.17 3.87
CA GLU A 107 9.06 -15.90 3.19
C GLU A 107 7.67 -15.48 3.70
N THR A 108 7.58 -15.12 4.98
CA THR A 108 6.40 -14.47 5.55
C THR A 108 6.21 -13.06 4.98
N PHE A 109 7.26 -12.25 4.88
CA PHE A 109 7.17 -10.92 4.29
C PHE A 109 6.64 -10.96 2.85
N GLU A 110 7.14 -11.90 2.04
CA GLU A 110 6.65 -12.09 0.66
C GLU A 110 5.14 -12.36 0.61
N LYS A 111 4.67 -13.29 1.46
CA LYS A 111 3.25 -13.68 1.50
C LYS A 111 2.36 -12.54 2.01
N GLU A 112 2.78 -11.84 3.06
CA GLU A 112 2.02 -10.72 3.60
C GLU A 112 1.99 -9.54 2.62
N LEU A 113 3.10 -9.25 1.93
CA LEU A 113 3.14 -8.22 0.90
C LEU A 113 2.29 -8.59 -0.32
N GLU A 114 2.33 -9.85 -0.78
CA GLU A 114 1.45 -10.32 -1.86
C GLU A 114 -0.02 -10.24 -1.45
N ASN A 115 -0.33 -10.66 -0.20
CA ASN A 115 -1.65 -10.55 0.37
C ASN A 115 -2.14 -9.09 0.39
N LEU A 116 -1.27 -8.14 0.73
CA LEU A 116 -1.60 -6.72 0.82
C LEU A 116 -1.76 -6.05 -0.56
N ARG A 117 -0.81 -6.26 -1.47
CA ARG A 117 -0.67 -5.52 -2.73
C ARG A 117 -1.65 -5.95 -3.82
N TYR A 118 -2.12 -7.19 -3.80
CA TYR A 118 -2.96 -7.74 -4.86
C TYR A 118 -4.40 -7.99 -4.42
N ARG A 119 -5.36 -7.77 -5.32
CA ARG A 119 -6.77 -8.10 -5.15
C ARG A 119 -6.89 -9.62 -5.00
N ASN A 120 -7.51 -10.10 -3.92
CA ASN A 120 -7.51 -11.52 -3.49
C ASN A 120 -6.19 -12.04 -2.92
N GLY A 121 -5.20 -11.18 -2.70
CA GLY A 121 -3.93 -11.54 -2.09
C GLY A 121 -3.05 -12.45 -2.94
N LYS A 122 -3.20 -12.36 -4.26
CA LYS A 122 -2.47 -13.17 -5.22
C LYS A 122 -2.14 -12.38 -6.48
N ASN A 123 -0.91 -12.49 -6.96
CA ASN A 123 -0.52 -11.95 -8.24
C ASN A 123 -1.09 -12.81 -9.38
N GLU A 124 -2.05 -12.24 -10.11
CA GLU A 124 -2.71 -12.86 -11.27
C GLU A 124 -2.57 -11.98 -12.52
N GLY A 125 -1.53 -11.13 -12.54
CA GLY A 125 -1.26 -10.19 -13.63
C GLY A 125 -1.41 -8.73 -13.20
N TYR A 126 -1.07 -7.81 -14.11
CA TYR A 126 -0.96 -6.39 -13.81
C TYR A 126 -2.23 -5.78 -13.18
N ALA A 127 -3.41 -6.15 -13.68
CA ALA A 127 -4.68 -5.62 -13.15
C ALA A 127 -5.08 -6.23 -11.79
N SER A 128 -4.41 -7.30 -11.32
CA SER A 128 -4.63 -7.81 -9.96
C SER A 128 -3.94 -6.93 -8.91
N ARG A 129 -2.92 -6.14 -9.29
CA ARG A 129 -2.30 -5.15 -8.39
C ARG A 129 -3.29 -4.01 -8.09
N LEU A 130 -3.33 -3.58 -6.83
CA LEU A 130 -4.24 -2.53 -6.36
C LEU A 130 -3.66 -1.14 -6.68
N HIS A 131 -3.86 -0.66 -7.91
CA HIS A 131 -3.28 0.61 -8.39
C HIS A 131 -4.00 1.87 -7.89
N TYR A 132 -5.33 1.81 -7.75
CA TYR A 132 -6.12 2.92 -7.21
C TYR A 132 -6.19 2.81 -5.69
N PHE A 133 -5.71 3.81 -4.96
CA PHE A 133 -5.53 3.66 -3.51
C PHE A 133 -6.86 3.61 -2.74
N SER A 134 -7.91 4.24 -3.26
CA SER A 134 -9.27 4.08 -2.71
C SER A 134 -9.78 2.64 -2.81
N ASP A 135 -9.33 1.91 -3.83
CA ASP A 135 -9.61 0.49 -4.00
C ASP A 135 -8.68 -0.38 -3.17
N TRP A 136 -7.42 0.02 -3.01
CA TRP A 136 -6.47 -0.58 -2.07
C TRP A 136 -7.04 -0.59 -0.64
N ILE A 137 -7.58 0.55 -0.17
CA ILE A 137 -8.22 0.66 1.15
C ILE A 137 -9.43 -0.27 1.23
N ALA A 138 -10.35 -0.21 0.25
CA ALA A 138 -11.58 -1.01 0.29
C ALA A 138 -11.29 -2.52 0.30
N VAL A 139 -10.39 -2.99 -0.57
CA VAL A 139 -10.04 -4.41 -0.67
C VAL A 139 -9.28 -4.88 0.57
N ASN A 140 -8.36 -4.08 1.12
CA ASN A 140 -7.64 -4.47 2.34
C ASN A 140 -8.51 -4.36 3.60
N GLN A 141 -9.57 -3.55 3.58
CA GLN A 141 -10.63 -3.61 4.58
C GLN A 141 -11.40 -4.93 4.51
N ASP A 142 -11.79 -5.37 3.31
CA ASP A 142 -12.49 -6.65 3.12
C ASP A 142 -11.63 -7.87 3.55
N LYS A 143 -10.31 -7.75 3.43
CA LYS A 143 -9.35 -8.74 3.96
C LYS A 143 -9.16 -8.67 5.49
N GLY A 144 -9.76 -7.70 6.17
CA GLY A 144 -9.60 -7.49 7.61
C GLY A 144 -8.20 -6.97 8.00
N ILE A 145 -7.46 -6.38 7.07
CA ILE A 145 -6.10 -5.85 7.32
C ILE A 145 -6.18 -4.49 8.02
N LEU A 146 -7.14 -3.67 7.59
CA LEU A 146 -7.33 -2.32 8.06
C LEU A 146 -8.82 -1.99 8.13
N LYS A 147 -9.14 -0.83 8.71
CA LYS A 147 -10.46 -0.24 8.71
C LYS A 147 -10.39 1.18 8.19
N ASP A 148 -11.23 1.53 7.22
CA ASP A 148 -11.49 2.92 6.86
C ASP A 148 -12.32 3.58 7.98
N ILE A 149 -11.68 4.47 8.72
CA ILE A 149 -12.32 5.19 9.83
C ILE A 149 -12.83 6.57 9.41
N THR A 150 -12.64 6.97 8.15
CA THR A 150 -12.87 8.34 7.67
C THR A 150 -14.28 8.84 7.98
N LYS A 151 -15.30 8.00 7.72
CA LYS A 151 -16.69 8.32 8.06
C LYS A 151 -16.91 8.47 9.56
N GLU A 152 -16.31 7.60 10.36
CA GLU A 152 -16.48 7.54 11.82
C GLU A 152 -15.92 8.79 12.49
N ILE A 153 -14.85 9.35 11.94
CA ILE A 153 -14.18 10.55 12.46
C ILE A 153 -14.68 11.86 11.84
N GLY A 154 -15.83 11.84 11.16
CA GLY A 154 -16.50 13.06 10.68
C GLY A 154 -16.29 13.40 9.21
N GLY A 155 -15.77 12.46 8.42
CA GLY A 155 -15.70 12.58 6.96
C GLY A 155 -17.07 12.75 6.31
N ILE A 156 -17.11 13.49 5.19
CA ILE A 156 -18.31 13.73 4.38
C ILE A 156 -18.24 12.88 3.10
N PRO A 157 -19.36 12.64 2.40
CA PRO A 157 -19.35 11.89 1.15
C PRO A 157 -18.32 12.43 0.14
N TYR A 158 -17.60 11.52 -0.52
CA TYR A 158 -16.62 11.78 -1.56
C TYR A 158 -17.06 11.14 -2.87
N GLU A 159 -17.21 11.93 -3.93
CA GLU A 159 -17.52 11.41 -5.26
C GLU A 159 -16.23 10.90 -5.92
N ASN A 160 -16.10 9.57 -6.04
CA ASN A 160 -14.86 8.92 -6.46
C ASN A 160 -15.06 8.11 -7.75
N HIS A 161 -14.66 8.70 -8.87
CA HIS A 161 -14.81 8.10 -10.21
C HIS A 161 -13.47 8.02 -10.96
N PRO A 162 -12.49 7.26 -10.45
CA PRO A 162 -11.19 7.21 -11.08
C PRO A 162 -11.25 6.49 -12.43
N THR A 163 -10.67 7.11 -13.46
CA THR A 163 -10.51 6.56 -14.82
C THR A 163 -9.14 6.89 -15.42
N PHE A 164 -8.24 7.52 -14.63
CA PHE A 164 -6.99 8.10 -15.11
C PHE A 164 -6.12 7.11 -15.89
N MET A 165 -5.95 5.88 -15.40
CA MET A 165 -5.09 4.89 -16.03
C MET A 165 -5.60 4.48 -17.41
N THR A 166 -6.89 4.17 -17.54
CA THR A 166 -7.46 3.71 -18.82
C THR A 166 -7.69 4.84 -19.82
N GLU A 167 -7.83 6.08 -19.34
CA GLU A 167 -7.82 7.29 -20.18
C GLU A 167 -6.41 7.71 -20.61
N ASN A 168 -5.37 7.27 -19.88
CA ASN A 168 -3.98 7.63 -20.15
C ASN A 168 -3.03 6.42 -20.21
N PRO A 169 -3.33 5.39 -21.04
CA PRO A 169 -2.55 4.15 -21.08
C PRO A 169 -1.10 4.37 -21.51
N GLN A 170 -0.78 5.46 -22.21
CA GLN A 170 0.58 5.81 -22.63
C GLN A 170 1.57 6.02 -21.47
N PHE A 171 1.09 6.26 -20.25
CA PHE A 171 1.97 6.43 -19.08
C PHE A 171 2.35 5.11 -18.41
N TYR A 172 1.74 3.99 -18.84
CA TYR A 172 1.87 2.69 -18.18
C TYR A 172 2.27 1.64 -19.22
N PRO A 173 3.53 1.16 -19.21
CA PRO A 173 4.01 0.19 -20.20
C PRO A 173 3.11 -1.04 -20.35
N GLN A 174 2.57 -1.55 -19.24
CA GLN A 174 1.72 -2.73 -19.18
C GLN A 174 0.33 -2.50 -19.80
N LEU A 175 -0.10 -1.24 -19.97
CA LEU A 175 -1.36 -0.89 -20.63
C LEU A 175 -1.25 -0.80 -22.16
N SER A 176 -0.07 -1.07 -22.71
CA SER A 176 0.05 -1.43 -24.13
C SER A 176 -0.69 -2.73 -24.46
N ASN A 177 -0.92 -3.60 -23.46
CA ASN A 177 -1.81 -4.75 -23.58
C ASN A 177 -3.27 -4.34 -23.38
N ARG A 178 -4.08 -4.50 -24.43
CA ARG A 178 -5.52 -4.16 -24.41
C ARG A 178 -6.31 -4.94 -23.35
N GLU A 179 -5.92 -6.17 -23.04
CA GLU A 179 -6.58 -6.96 -21.99
C GLU A 179 -6.45 -6.30 -20.60
N ASN A 180 -5.26 -5.74 -20.29
CA ASN A 180 -5.06 -5.02 -19.04
C ASN A 180 -5.93 -3.76 -18.98
N VAL A 181 -6.10 -3.06 -20.10
CA VAL A 181 -6.99 -1.88 -20.19
C VAL A 181 -8.44 -2.28 -19.92
N GLU A 182 -8.94 -3.34 -20.56
CA GLU A 182 -10.31 -3.82 -20.37
C GLU A 182 -10.56 -4.29 -18.93
N GLN A 183 -9.60 -4.97 -18.31
CA GLN A 183 -9.67 -5.37 -16.90
C GLN A 183 -9.71 -4.15 -15.97
N LEU A 184 -8.84 -3.15 -16.19
CA LEU A 184 -8.85 -1.92 -15.39
C LEU A 184 -10.14 -1.10 -15.57
N GLN A 185 -10.73 -1.04 -16.76
CA GLN A 185 -12.01 -0.36 -16.96
C GLN A 185 -13.13 -0.98 -16.10
N ASN A 186 -13.14 -2.30 -15.97
CA ASN A 186 -14.09 -2.99 -15.09
C ASN A 186 -13.81 -2.68 -13.60
N ILE A 187 -12.53 -2.59 -13.22
CA ILE A 187 -12.12 -2.20 -11.86
C ILE A 187 -12.56 -0.77 -11.56
N GLU A 188 -12.27 0.18 -12.43
CA GLU A 188 -12.69 1.59 -12.34
C GLU A 188 -14.21 1.72 -12.20
N ALA A 189 -14.96 0.97 -13.01
CA ALA A 189 -16.42 0.90 -12.89
C ALA A 189 -16.89 0.33 -11.54
N SER A 190 -16.18 -0.66 -10.99
CA SER A 190 -16.51 -1.25 -9.68
C SER A 190 -16.21 -0.30 -8.51
N ILE A 191 -15.13 0.49 -8.61
CA ILE A 191 -14.76 1.51 -7.63
C ILE A 191 -15.91 2.51 -7.49
N ARG A 192 -16.44 3.00 -8.62
CA ARG A 192 -17.55 3.95 -8.67
C ARG A 192 -18.85 3.47 -7.97
N LEU A 193 -19.02 2.18 -7.74
CA LEU A 193 -20.21 1.63 -7.09
C LEU A 193 -20.16 1.68 -5.57
N ARG A 194 -19.03 2.05 -4.97
CA ARG A 194 -18.86 2.11 -3.51
C ARG A 194 -19.14 3.52 -2.98
N ASP A 195 -19.58 3.57 -1.72
CA ASP A 195 -19.68 4.82 -0.98
C ASP A 195 -18.31 5.19 -0.39
N TYR A 196 -17.84 6.40 -0.68
CA TYR A 196 -16.61 6.93 -0.14
C TYR A 196 -16.87 8.14 0.76
N PHE A 197 -15.97 8.34 1.72
CA PHE A 197 -15.96 9.50 2.60
C PHE A 197 -14.56 10.09 2.62
N PHE A 198 -14.47 11.40 2.77
CA PHE A 198 -13.20 12.10 2.95
C PHE A 198 -13.35 13.23 3.97
N ILE A 199 -12.24 13.63 4.58
CA ILE A 199 -12.16 14.85 5.37
C ILE A 199 -11.63 15.95 4.45
N PRO A 200 -12.44 16.96 4.09
CA PRO A 200 -11.96 18.11 3.31
C PRO A 200 -10.79 18.77 4.01
N LYS A 201 -9.80 19.27 3.26
CA LYS A 201 -8.56 19.80 3.84
C LYS A 201 -8.80 20.95 4.82
N GLU A 202 -9.87 21.72 4.62
CA GLU A 202 -10.29 22.81 5.50
C GLU A 202 -10.76 22.33 6.88
N LYS A 203 -11.22 21.07 6.98
CA LYS A 203 -11.69 20.45 8.23
C LYS A 203 -10.62 19.63 8.96
N ILE A 204 -9.44 19.43 8.37
CA ILE A 204 -8.40 18.58 8.96
C ILE A 204 -8.01 19.09 10.35
N SER A 205 -7.77 20.40 10.53
CA SER A 205 -7.37 20.94 11.83
C SER A 205 -8.43 20.77 12.92
N GLU A 206 -9.72 20.66 12.55
CA GLU A 206 -10.82 20.45 13.50
C GLU A 206 -10.96 18.98 13.94
N LEU A 207 -10.49 18.05 13.10
CA LEU A 207 -10.68 16.60 13.27
C LEU A 207 -9.37 15.84 13.54
N GLU A 208 -8.21 16.50 13.48
CA GLU A 208 -6.89 15.86 13.61
C GLU A 208 -6.68 15.19 14.97
N ASN A 209 -7.42 15.62 16.02
CA ASN A 209 -7.41 14.97 17.33
C ASN A 209 -8.06 13.59 17.36
N LEU A 210 -8.80 13.20 16.32
CA LEU A 210 -9.38 11.87 16.15
C LEU A 210 -8.46 10.91 15.35
N ILE A 211 -7.40 11.45 14.75
CA ILE A 211 -6.37 10.72 14.02
C ILE A 211 -5.27 10.34 15.03
N GLN A 212 -4.84 9.09 14.98
CA GLN A 212 -3.80 8.56 15.86
C GLN A 212 -2.49 8.42 15.09
N SER A 213 -1.36 8.57 15.78
CA SER A 213 -0.06 8.18 15.21
C SER A 213 -0.14 6.73 14.73
N GLY A 214 0.40 6.45 13.55
CA GLY A 214 0.31 5.14 12.89
C GLY A 214 -0.91 4.94 12.00
N ASP A 215 -1.90 5.84 12.02
CA ASP A 215 -2.99 5.80 11.04
C ASP A 215 -2.46 6.06 9.63
N LEU A 216 -2.98 5.33 8.66
CA LEU A 216 -2.70 5.52 7.24
C LEU A 216 -3.47 6.74 6.75
N ILE A 217 -2.78 7.62 6.03
CA ILE A 217 -3.33 8.82 5.42
C ILE A 217 -3.25 8.68 3.91
N ALA A 218 -4.39 8.78 3.23
CA ALA A 218 -4.46 8.90 1.78
C ALA A 218 -4.93 10.30 1.40
N ILE A 219 -4.14 11.03 0.64
CA ILE A 219 -4.45 12.39 0.21
C ILE A 219 -5.30 12.34 -1.06
N THR A 220 -6.57 12.71 -0.90
CA THR A 220 -7.55 12.84 -1.99
C THR A 220 -7.24 14.04 -2.89
N THR A 221 -7.77 14.04 -4.11
CA THR A 221 -7.56 15.12 -5.08
C THR A 221 -8.85 15.73 -5.61
N SER A 222 -8.76 16.95 -6.15
CA SER A 222 -9.83 17.61 -6.90
C SER A 222 -9.80 17.27 -8.40
N ILE A 223 -8.87 16.42 -8.85
CA ILE A 223 -8.80 15.95 -10.24
C ILE A 223 -9.89 14.90 -10.44
N SER A 224 -10.83 15.13 -11.36
CA SER A 224 -12.08 14.39 -11.44
C SER A 224 -11.97 12.89 -11.75
N ASN A 225 -10.89 12.48 -12.43
CA ASN A 225 -10.66 11.09 -12.85
C ASN A 225 -9.54 10.40 -12.04
N LEU A 226 -9.08 10.98 -10.93
CA LEU A 226 -8.06 10.42 -10.06
C LEU A 226 -8.57 10.39 -8.62
N ASP A 227 -8.32 9.31 -7.90
CA ASP A 227 -8.81 9.15 -6.54
C ASP A 227 -7.85 9.82 -5.53
N MET A 228 -6.60 9.39 -5.51
CA MET A 228 -5.58 9.79 -4.54
C MET A 228 -4.29 10.21 -5.25
N VAL A 229 -3.56 11.14 -4.64
CA VAL A 229 -2.29 11.66 -5.19
C VAL A 229 -1.08 11.31 -4.34
N HIS A 230 -1.28 10.94 -3.08
CA HIS A 230 -0.19 10.68 -2.16
C HIS A 230 -0.67 9.91 -0.93
N VAL A 231 0.26 9.20 -0.28
CA VAL A 231 -0.04 8.43 0.93
C VAL A 231 1.10 8.50 1.94
N GLY A 232 0.80 8.17 3.20
CA GLY A 232 1.78 8.08 4.28
C GLY A 232 1.11 7.69 5.60
N PHE A 233 1.79 7.96 6.71
CA PHE A 233 1.29 7.70 8.06
C PHE A 233 1.18 8.99 8.86
N ALA A 234 0.17 9.07 9.72
CA ALA A 234 0.05 10.12 10.71
C ALA A 234 1.13 9.94 11.80
N VAL A 235 1.79 11.03 12.18
CA VAL A 235 2.67 11.09 13.34
C VAL A 235 2.38 12.37 14.10
N GLU A 236 2.00 12.26 15.37
CA GLU A 236 1.80 13.42 16.24
C GLU A 236 3.15 14.05 16.62
N GLN A 237 3.26 15.36 16.41
CA GLN A 237 4.37 16.19 16.86
C GLN A 237 3.84 17.49 17.45
N ASN A 238 4.19 17.77 18.72
CA ASN A 238 3.83 19.02 19.41
C ASN A 238 2.32 19.33 19.39
N GLY A 239 1.48 18.31 19.49
CA GLY A 239 0.02 18.39 19.50
C GLY A 239 -0.63 18.51 18.12
N ARG A 240 0.13 18.38 17.03
CA ARG A 240 -0.37 18.44 15.64
C ARG A 240 -0.06 17.14 14.92
N ILE A 241 -0.89 16.75 13.97
CA ILE A 241 -0.59 15.59 13.12
C ILE A 241 0.32 16.03 11.98
N HIS A 242 1.40 15.29 11.77
CA HIS A 242 2.34 15.42 10.65
C HIS A 242 2.28 14.17 9.78
N LEU A 243 2.84 14.24 8.57
CA LEU A 243 2.83 13.14 7.60
C LEU A 243 4.22 12.50 7.53
N MET A 244 4.31 11.21 7.85
CA MET A 244 5.48 10.39 7.58
C MET A 244 5.31 9.70 6.22
N HIS A 245 6.14 10.03 5.23
CA HIS A 245 5.96 9.57 3.85
C HIS A 245 7.26 9.55 3.05
N ALA A 246 7.28 8.80 1.95
CA ALA A 246 8.28 8.97 0.89
C ALA A 246 7.97 10.25 0.10
N SER A 247 8.85 11.24 0.15
CA SER A 247 8.65 12.57 -0.42
C SER A 247 9.29 12.69 -1.80
N SER A 248 8.49 12.88 -2.84
CA SER A 248 9.03 13.21 -4.17
C SER A 248 9.62 14.63 -4.22
N ALA A 249 9.21 15.53 -3.32
CA ALA A 249 9.76 16.88 -3.26
C ALA A 249 11.18 16.88 -2.65
N ASN A 250 11.37 16.13 -1.56
CA ASN A 250 12.64 16.06 -0.84
C ASN A 250 13.49 14.83 -1.21
N GLN A 251 12.97 13.98 -2.09
CA GLN A 251 13.64 12.79 -2.64
C GLN A 251 14.01 11.71 -1.60
N GLU A 252 13.30 11.65 -0.47
CA GLU A 252 13.53 10.67 0.60
C GLU A 252 12.29 10.42 1.46
N VAL A 253 12.31 9.35 2.26
CA VAL A 253 11.35 9.13 3.35
C VAL A 253 11.63 10.12 4.48
N GLU A 254 10.61 10.87 4.86
CA GLU A 254 10.70 11.93 5.87
C GLU A 254 9.43 12.00 6.73
N ILE A 255 9.50 12.77 7.82
CA ILE A 255 8.30 13.34 8.47
C ILE A 255 8.22 14.80 8.05
N SER A 256 7.06 15.21 7.54
CA SER A 256 6.85 16.58 7.07
C SER A 256 7.12 17.60 8.18
N GLU A 257 7.86 18.67 7.88
CA GLU A 257 8.05 19.78 8.83
C GLU A 257 6.74 20.50 9.15
N LYS A 258 5.82 20.54 8.18
CA LYS A 258 4.49 21.12 8.31
C LYS A 258 3.52 20.11 8.93
N SER A 259 2.54 20.62 9.67
CA SER A 259 1.36 19.83 10.03
C SER A 259 0.66 19.32 8.78
N LEU A 260 -0.10 18.23 8.88
CA LEU A 260 -0.87 17.64 7.80
C LEU A 260 -1.85 18.65 7.19
N HIS A 261 -2.49 19.47 8.03
CA HIS A 261 -3.34 20.56 7.56
C HIS A 261 -2.56 21.56 6.70
N ASP A 262 -1.41 22.06 7.19
CA ASP A 262 -0.60 23.05 6.48
C ASP A 262 0.08 22.48 5.23
N TYR A 263 0.40 21.18 5.25
CA TYR A 263 0.90 20.42 4.10
C TYR A 263 -0.11 20.46 2.95
N LEU A 264 -1.38 20.08 3.22
CA LEU A 264 -2.43 20.08 2.21
C LEU A 264 -2.87 21.50 1.81
N ALA A 265 -2.86 22.46 2.72
CA ALA A 265 -3.22 23.84 2.44
C ALA A 265 -2.31 24.48 1.36
N GLY A 266 -1.05 24.03 1.27
CA GLY A 266 -0.09 24.47 0.26
C GLY A 266 -0.39 23.99 -1.16
N ASN A 267 -1.26 22.99 -1.35
CA ASN A 267 -1.53 22.38 -2.64
C ASN A 267 -3.00 22.56 -3.08
N ARG A 268 -3.19 23.12 -4.27
CA ARG A 268 -4.54 23.37 -4.82
C ARG A 268 -5.25 22.10 -5.26
N SER A 269 -4.53 21.10 -5.76
CA SER A 269 -5.14 19.86 -6.27
C SER A 269 -5.42 18.85 -5.18
N GLN A 270 -4.84 18.99 -3.99
CA GLN A 270 -5.17 18.16 -2.83
C GLN A 270 -6.49 18.68 -2.23
N SER A 271 -7.51 17.82 -2.14
CA SER A 271 -8.85 18.20 -1.70
C SER A 271 -9.13 17.84 -0.24
N GLY A 272 -8.39 16.89 0.33
CA GLY A 272 -8.62 16.36 1.67
C GLY A 272 -7.91 15.03 1.90
N ILE A 273 -8.36 14.27 2.89
CA ILE A 273 -7.78 12.97 3.26
C ILE A 273 -8.84 11.87 3.47
N MET A 274 -8.46 10.64 3.21
CA MET A 274 -9.04 9.44 3.82
C MET A 274 -8.08 8.94 4.91
N VAL A 275 -8.65 8.34 5.96
CA VAL A 275 -7.91 7.82 7.10
C VAL A 275 -8.28 6.36 7.32
N ALA A 276 -7.27 5.49 7.29
CA ALA A 276 -7.42 4.08 7.61
C ALA A 276 -6.56 3.70 8.81
N ARG A 277 -7.01 2.73 9.60
CA ARG A 277 -6.29 2.23 10.79
C ARG A 277 -6.05 0.74 10.65
N LEU A 278 -4.84 0.27 10.94
CA LEU A 278 -4.55 -1.15 10.93
C LEU A 278 -5.36 -1.87 12.01
N ILE A 279 -5.84 -3.07 11.66
CA ILE A 279 -6.46 -3.98 12.59
C ILE A 279 -5.37 -4.93 13.08
N PRO A 280 -5.14 -5.06 14.41
CA PRO A 280 -4.24 -6.06 14.94
C PRO A 280 -4.63 -7.46 14.44
N PRO A 281 -3.68 -8.28 13.96
CA PRO A 281 -3.96 -9.66 13.60
C PRO A 281 -4.60 -10.40 14.78
N THR A 282 -5.70 -11.12 14.54
CA THR A 282 -6.28 -11.99 15.57
C THR A 282 -5.33 -13.15 15.84
N THR A 283 -4.82 -13.21 17.07
CA THR A 283 -4.10 -14.38 17.57
C THR A 283 -5.08 -15.54 17.68
N ASN A 284 -4.84 -16.62 16.91
CA ASN A 284 -5.52 -17.90 17.10
C ASN A 284 -4.80 -18.73 18.15
#